data_AF-A0AAW1RLV4-F1
#
_entry.id   AF-A0AAW1RLV4-F1
#
_cell.length_a   1.000
_cell.length_b   1.000
_cell.length_c   1.000
_cell.angle_alpha   90.00
_cell.angle_beta   90.00
_cell.angle_gamma   90.00
#
_symmetry.space_group_name_H-M   'P 1'
#
loop_
_entity.id
_entity.type
_entity.pdbx_description
1 polymer ?
#
loop_
_entity_poly.entity_id
_entity_poly.type
_entity_poly.pdbx_seq_one_letter_code
_entity_poly.pdbx_strand_id
1 'polypeptide(L)'
;MRCRQAGLVAALLWALSLHFTTVSCNDLFYREHRRLLSATPTQLSAADVAADAAVQLASTQSGSDAAPTKPAWNTTCPPTGFDSLRPFDLAAFVGRPWYAQLMMPVSWQPISSLYCVRTYYEPTDYRDLTKPLLVHDYSNYGMVNGEPLGSGGVAKVTYKIAARVYDPAVPSKMLVGPYFPHAGLNLTGRVRFDVPEPLPLDPAADLPPQLLGSAWVVAAGPGRAGQPDFQGYDWVVLSGGPPTTPSSGACRTGSAVPAVEALQTTNVGLWLYARVPFDAHSAAVMMREVQRLGYDAGVLYAVTQSGCVYAGADAALGGGTADDVAAAATAADIMRGVAAAGALPPSATAAQQKALGPARCSQGGKNRKRPSRNLLDTTMAWGDIMTLLATQLASHRIAPSGALVSVLVLAWVATATAKGDYRMGPVPFGNSSAHRDATVSALLSSALTWVLFLPTSLVLYAVLATHHWLDVGPFAASSDPYELPAQVEVLFAALWSVSAWRGIYTGLRPYI
;
A
#
# COMPACT_ATOMS: atom_id res chain seq x y z
N MET A 1 13.68 27.46 40.30
CA MET A 1 13.79 26.07 39.80
C MET A 1 13.56 25.88 38.28
N ARG A 2 13.35 26.93 37.46
CA ARG A 2 13.10 26.78 36.01
C ARG A 2 14.29 27.03 35.06
N CYS A 3 15.44 27.53 35.53
CA CYS A 3 16.63 27.72 34.67
C CYS A 3 17.54 26.49 34.52
N ARG A 4 17.35 25.42 35.32
CA ARG A 4 18.21 24.21 35.24
C ARG A 4 17.70 23.15 34.26
N GLN A 5 16.47 23.24 33.76
CA GLN A 5 15.91 22.25 32.83
C GLN A 5 16.27 22.51 31.36
N ALA A 6 16.51 23.76 30.95
CA ALA A 6 16.87 24.07 29.55
C ALA A 6 18.26 23.53 29.15
N GLY A 7 19.24 23.57 30.09
CA GLY A 7 20.58 23.03 29.84
C GLY A 7 20.62 21.50 29.73
N LEU A 8 19.72 20.80 30.42
CA LEU A 8 19.69 19.33 30.42
C LEU A 8 19.13 18.78 29.11
N VAL A 9 18.16 19.47 28.50
CA VAL A 9 17.58 19.12 27.20
C VAL A 9 18.57 19.37 26.07
N ALA A 10 19.30 20.49 26.11
CA ALA A 10 20.35 20.79 25.13
C ALA A 10 21.52 19.79 25.19
N ALA A 11 21.92 19.35 26.39
CA ALA A 11 22.97 18.35 26.58
C ALA A 11 22.54 16.94 26.13
N LEU A 12 21.28 16.57 26.33
CA LEU A 12 20.70 15.30 25.85
C LEU A 12 20.61 15.25 24.32
N LEU A 13 20.23 16.37 23.68
CA LEU A 13 20.17 16.47 22.21
C LEU A 13 21.58 16.45 21.57
N TRP A 14 22.59 16.99 22.26
CA TRP A 14 23.99 16.94 21.83
C TRP A 14 24.63 15.55 22.02
N ALA A 15 24.27 14.83 23.10
CA ALA A 15 24.74 13.46 23.34
C ALA A 15 24.12 12.43 22.38
N LEU A 16 22.86 12.61 21.99
CA LEU A 16 22.16 11.75 21.03
C LEU A 16 22.69 11.92 19.59
N SER A 17 23.22 13.10 19.24
CA SER A 17 23.82 13.36 17.92
C SER A 17 25.23 12.77 17.77
N LEU A 18 25.96 12.54 18.87
CA LEU A 18 27.27 11.87 18.86
C LEU A 18 27.19 10.33 18.83
N HIS A 19 26.06 9.73 19.21
CA HIS A 19 25.89 8.26 19.16
C HIS A 19 25.41 7.73 17.80
N PHE A 20 24.95 8.60 16.90
CA PHE A 20 24.50 8.21 15.56
C PHE A 20 25.61 8.16 14.49
N THR A 21 26.84 8.56 14.82
CA THR A 21 27.95 8.65 13.85
C THR A 21 28.86 7.42 13.77
N THR A 22 28.59 6.32 14.49
CA THR A 22 29.51 5.15 14.47
C THR A 22 28.88 3.75 14.33
N VAL A 23 27.59 3.63 13.98
CA VAL A 23 27.01 2.31 13.67
C VAL A 23 26.34 2.35 12.30
N SER A 24 27.07 1.86 11.28
CA SER A 24 26.54 1.66 9.94
C SER A 24 25.57 0.47 9.93
N CYS A 25 24.26 0.75 9.80
CA CYS A 25 23.21 -0.26 9.67
C CYS A 25 23.35 -1.16 8.41
N ASN A 26 24.18 -0.78 7.44
CA ASN A 26 24.35 -1.56 6.21
C ASN A 26 25.24 -2.81 6.37
N ASP A 27 26.16 -2.83 7.33
CA ASP A 27 27.09 -3.95 7.51
C ASP A 27 26.47 -5.17 8.21
N LEU A 28 25.44 -4.94 9.03
CA LEU A 28 24.69 -6.00 9.72
C LEU A 28 23.71 -6.71 8.78
N PHE A 29 23.11 -5.99 7.84
CA PHE A 29 22.17 -6.54 6.87
C PHE A 29 22.85 -7.48 5.86
N TYR A 30 24.07 -7.15 5.40
CA TYR A 30 24.81 -7.96 4.43
C TYR A 30 25.45 -9.23 5.03
N ARG A 31 25.83 -9.23 6.31
CA ARG A 31 26.45 -10.40 6.95
C ARG A 31 25.45 -11.52 7.24
N GLU A 32 24.21 -11.19 7.59
CA GLU A 32 23.19 -12.19 7.93
C GLU A 32 22.63 -12.89 6.67
N HIS A 33 22.50 -12.16 5.56
CA HIS A 33 22.05 -12.72 4.29
C HIS A 33 23.04 -13.77 3.70
N ARG A 34 24.33 -13.66 4.00
CA ARG A 34 25.37 -14.63 3.56
C ARG A 34 25.39 -15.89 4.42
N ARG A 35 24.99 -15.81 5.69
CA ARG A 35 24.85 -16.97 6.59
C ARG A 35 23.61 -17.81 6.23
N LEU A 36 22.51 -17.17 5.83
CA LEU A 36 21.31 -17.88 5.41
C LEU A 36 21.47 -18.64 4.08
N LEU A 37 22.33 -18.16 3.18
CA LEU A 37 22.63 -18.83 1.90
C LEU A 37 23.63 -19.99 2.02
N SER A 38 24.22 -20.24 3.19
CA SER A 38 25.21 -21.31 3.42
C SER A 38 24.73 -22.44 4.34
N ALA A 39 23.47 -22.38 4.79
CA ALA A 39 22.87 -23.47 5.56
C ALA A 39 22.52 -24.65 4.63
N THR A 40 23.27 -25.74 4.74
CA THR A 40 22.97 -27.03 4.10
C THR A 40 21.60 -27.57 4.55
N PRO A 41 20.75 -28.05 3.63
CA PRO A 41 19.44 -28.55 3.98
C PRO A 41 19.54 -29.87 4.76
N THR A 42 18.93 -29.87 5.95
CA THR A 42 18.65 -31.07 6.74
C THR A 42 17.64 -31.94 6.00
N GLN A 43 17.83 -33.25 6.06
CA GLN A 43 17.12 -34.26 5.25
C GLN A 43 15.59 -34.17 5.32
N LEU A 44 14.98 -33.87 4.17
CA LEU A 44 13.55 -34.05 3.90
C LEU A 44 13.25 -35.51 3.56
N SER A 45 12.06 -35.98 3.91
CA SER A 45 11.64 -37.36 3.69
C SER A 45 11.41 -37.65 2.20
N ALA A 46 11.57 -38.91 1.79
CA ALA A 46 11.40 -39.35 0.40
C ALA A 46 10.00 -39.08 -0.19
N ALA A 47 8.99 -38.84 0.66
CA ALA A 47 7.64 -38.49 0.22
C ALA A 47 7.52 -37.02 -0.21
N ASP A 48 8.27 -36.12 0.43
CA ASP A 48 8.26 -34.69 0.10
C ASP A 48 9.03 -34.41 -1.20
N VAL A 49 10.12 -35.16 -1.44
CA VAL A 49 10.89 -35.11 -2.69
C VAL A 49 10.06 -35.61 -3.89
N ALA A 50 9.16 -36.58 -3.69
CA ALA A 50 8.31 -37.12 -4.76
C ALA A 50 7.18 -36.15 -5.17
N ALA A 51 6.67 -35.33 -4.25
CA ALA A 51 5.62 -34.35 -4.52
C ALA A 51 6.16 -33.11 -5.25
N ASP A 52 7.33 -32.60 -4.87
CA ASP A 52 8.03 -31.52 -5.58
C ASP A 52 8.51 -31.97 -6.97
N ALA A 53 8.94 -33.24 -7.08
CA ALA A 53 9.30 -33.82 -8.37
C ALA A 53 8.09 -33.92 -9.32
N ALA A 54 6.87 -34.17 -8.83
CA ALA A 54 5.67 -34.25 -9.69
C ALA A 54 5.26 -32.87 -10.26
N VAL A 55 5.46 -31.78 -9.51
CA VAL A 55 5.24 -30.41 -9.97
C VAL A 55 6.36 -29.97 -10.94
N GLN A 56 7.60 -30.39 -10.71
CA GLN A 56 8.70 -30.19 -11.67
C GLN A 56 8.63 -31.09 -12.90
N LEU A 57 8.06 -32.30 -12.81
CA LEU A 57 7.85 -33.21 -13.94
C LEU A 57 6.72 -32.75 -14.85
N ALA A 58 5.70 -32.08 -14.30
CA ALA A 58 4.70 -31.37 -15.09
C ALA A 58 5.29 -30.18 -15.88
N SER A 59 6.48 -29.68 -15.50
CA SER A 59 7.21 -28.65 -16.26
C SER A 59 8.38 -29.19 -17.11
N THR A 60 8.77 -30.47 -16.98
CA THR A 60 9.92 -31.06 -17.71
C THR A 60 9.59 -32.18 -18.69
N GLN A 61 8.34 -32.63 -18.83
CA GLN A 61 7.93 -33.44 -19.99
C GLN A 61 7.59 -32.56 -21.21
N SER A 62 8.63 -31.95 -21.78
CA SER A 62 8.66 -31.51 -23.18
C SER A 62 9.84 -32.22 -23.84
N GLY A 63 9.65 -33.50 -24.17
CA GLY A 63 10.59 -34.26 -24.98
C GLY A 63 10.63 -33.72 -26.41
N SER A 64 11.81 -33.26 -26.83
CA SER A 64 12.46 -33.41 -28.15
C SER A 64 11.63 -33.54 -29.44
N ASP A 65 10.50 -32.85 -29.58
CA ASP A 65 9.94 -32.49 -30.88
C ASP A 65 10.21 -31.00 -31.12
N ALA A 66 10.59 -30.67 -32.37
CA ALA A 66 11.03 -29.36 -32.81
C ALA A 66 10.31 -28.21 -32.09
N ALA A 67 11.08 -27.36 -31.41
CA ALA A 67 10.57 -26.21 -30.68
C ALA A 67 9.55 -25.47 -31.57
N PRO A 68 8.26 -25.41 -31.19
CA PRO A 68 7.30 -24.64 -31.95
C PRO A 68 7.82 -23.22 -31.95
N THR A 69 8.11 -22.69 -33.14
CA THR A 69 8.48 -21.29 -33.33
C THR A 69 7.47 -20.46 -32.56
N LYS A 70 7.90 -19.87 -31.44
CA LYS A 70 7.09 -18.98 -30.61
C LYS A 70 6.40 -18.02 -31.58
N PRO A 71 5.05 -18.01 -31.69
CA PRO A 71 4.40 -17.10 -32.60
C PRO A 71 4.92 -15.70 -32.28
N ALA A 72 5.33 -14.93 -33.29
CA ALA A 72 5.67 -13.54 -33.11
C ALA A 72 4.36 -12.79 -32.78
N TRP A 73 3.95 -12.85 -31.53
CA TRP A 73 2.77 -12.15 -31.06
C TRP A 73 3.11 -10.65 -31.09
N ASN A 74 2.61 -9.95 -32.10
CA ASN A 74 2.40 -8.51 -32.02
C ASN A 74 1.29 -8.26 -30.98
N THR A 75 1.64 -8.46 -29.71
CA THR A 75 0.67 -8.60 -28.62
C THR A 75 0.17 -7.22 -28.25
N THR A 76 -1.00 -6.84 -28.76
CA THR A 76 -1.73 -5.71 -28.18
C THR A 76 -2.27 -6.16 -26.83
N CYS A 77 -1.90 -5.43 -25.77
CA CYS A 77 -2.34 -5.69 -24.41
C CYS A 77 -3.35 -4.62 -23.97
N PRO A 78 -4.52 -5.00 -23.42
CA PRO A 78 -4.99 -6.38 -23.24
C PRO A 78 -5.33 -7.08 -24.57
N PRO A 79 -5.34 -8.42 -24.60
CA PRO A 79 -5.73 -9.17 -25.78
C PRO A 79 -7.11 -8.73 -26.29
N THR A 80 -7.30 -8.73 -27.61
CA THR A 80 -8.58 -8.31 -28.21
C THR A 80 -9.74 -9.14 -27.68
N GLY A 81 -10.79 -8.47 -27.21
CA GLY A 81 -11.96 -9.14 -26.62
C GLY A 81 -11.77 -9.64 -25.20
N PHE A 82 -10.65 -9.31 -24.55
CA PHE A 82 -10.44 -9.61 -23.14
C PHE A 82 -11.49 -8.91 -22.26
N ASP A 83 -12.19 -9.69 -21.42
CA ASP A 83 -13.12 -9.19 -20.42
C ASP A 83 -13.17 -10.14 -19.20
N SER A 84 -13.85 -9.74 -18.13
CA SER A 84 -14.15 -10.61 -16.99
C SER A 84 -15.17 -11.70 -17.34
N LEU A 85 -15.21 -12.76 -16.52
CA LEU A 85 -16.11 -13.90 -16.68
C LEU A 85 -17.58 -13.47 -16.64
N ARG A 86 -18.38 -13.98 -17.59
CA ARG A 86 -19.84 -13.87 -17.60
C ARG A 86 -20.49 -15.17 -18.13
N PRO A 87 -21.61 -15.63 -17.55
CA PRO A 87 -22.24 -15.16 -16.32
C PRO A 87 -21.36 -15.46 -15.08
N PHE A 88 -21.62 -14.79 -13.96
CA PHE A 88 -20.87 -14.97 -12.71
C PHE A 88 -21.79 -14.91 -11.48
N ASP A 89 -21.82 -16.01 -10.73
CA ASP A 89 -22.47 -16.11 -9.43
C ASP A 89 -21.56 -15.59 -8.29
N LEU A 90 -21.84 -14.37 -7.82
CA LEU A 90 -21.08 -13.75 -6.72
C LEU A 90 -21.27 -14.47 -5.38
N ALA A 91 -22.47 -15.01 -5.11
CA ALA A 91 -22.74 -15.69 -3.84
C ALA A 91 -21.91 -16.97 -3.74
N ALA A 92 -21.84 -17.74 -4.83
CA ALA A 92 -20.98 -18.91 -4.93
C ALA A 92 -19.49 -18.58 -4.78
N PHE A 93 -19.05 -17.39 -5.24
CA PHE A 93 -17.67 -16.95 -5.11
C PHE A 93 -17.28 -16.61 -3.67
N VAL A 94 -18.09 -15.80 -2.97
CA VAL A 94 -17.77 -15.31 -1.62
C VAL A 94 -18.07 -16.32 -0.52
N GLY A 95 -18.86 -17.35 -0.78
CA GLY A 95 -19.38 -18.24 0.26
C GLY A 95 -18.35 -19.09 1.03
N ARG A 96 -17.09 -19.16 0.58
CA ARG A 96 -16.01 -19.93 1.24
C ARG A 96 -14.64 -19.30 1.04
N PRO A 97 -13.63 -19.69 1.83
CA PRO A 97 -12.24 -19.30 1.60
C PRO A 97 -11.66 -19.82 0.28
N TRP A 98 -10.58 -19.16 -0.14
CA TRP A 98 -9.78 -19.44 -1.32
C TRP A 98 -8.32 -19.66 -0.92
N TYR A 99 -7.65 -20.64 -1.51
CA TYR A 99 -6.25 -20.97 -1.25
C TYR A 99 -5.43 -20.83 -2.52
N ALA A 100 -4.42 -19.96 -2.51
CA ALA A 100 -3.66 -19.69 -3.72
C ALA A 100 -2.82 -20.91 -4.09
N GLN A 101 -2.91 -21.33 -5.34
CA GLN A 101 -2.07 -22.39 -5.90
C GLN A 101 -0.85 -21.77 -6.58
N LEU A 102 -1.10 -20.72 -7.37
CA LEU A 102 -0.10 -19.97 -8.13
C LEU A 102 -0.42 -18.47 -8.06
N MET A 103 0.61 -17.63 -8.11
CA MET A 103 0.43 -16.19 -7.99
C MET A 103 1.56 -15.40 -8.65
N MET A 104 1.23 -14.24 -9.21
CA MET A 104 2.22 -13.24 -9.63
C MET A 104 2.66 -12.42 -8.40
N PRO A 105 3.96 -12.41 -8.04
CA PRO A 105 4.46 -11.59 -6.95
C PRO A 105 4.23 -10.11 -7.22
N VAL A 106 3.87 -9.37 -6.17
CA VAL A 106 3.70 -7.91 -6.19
C VAL A 106 4.45 -7.29 -5.02
N SER A 107 4.61 -5.97 -4.98
CA SER A 107 5.47 -5.30 -3.99
C SER A 107 5.05 -5.54 -2.54
N TRP A 108 3.75 -5.70 -2.26
CA TRP A 108 3.24 -6.00 -0.91
C TRP A 108 3.08 -7.50 -0.63
N GLN A 109 3.21 -8.35 -1.66
CA GLN A 109 3.14 -9.81 -1.55
C GLN A 109 4.29 -10.45 -2.35
N PRO A 110 5.53 -10.29 -1.89
CA PRO A 110 6.71 -10.82 -2.57
C PRO A 110 6.79 -12.35 -2.51
N ILE A 111 7.74 -12.94 -3.25
CA ILE A 111 8.00 -14.39 -3.25
C ILE A 111 8.21 -14.92 -1.82
N SER A 112 8.89 -14.14 -0.97
CA SER A 112 9.13 -14.48 0.43
C SER A 112 7.86 -14.53 1.30
N SER A 113 6.69 -14.12 0.80
CA SER A 113 5.40 -14.28 1.47
C SER A 113 4.45 -15.26 0.76
N LEU A 114 4.92 -16.06 -0.19
CA LEU A 114 4.07 -17.04 -0.91
C LEU A 114 3.95 -18.38 -0.16
N TYR A 115 3.68 -18.29 1.14
CA TYR A 115 3.46 -19.45 2.02
C TYR A 115 2.08 -19.33 2.64
N CYS A 116 1.31 -20.42 2.61
CA CYS A 116 -0.02 -20.51 3.23
C CYS A 116 -0.99 -19.39 2.83
N VAL A 117 -0.93 -18.94 1.58
CA VAL A 117 -1.75 -17.80 1.12
C VAL A 117 -3.22 -18.22 1.06
N ARG A 118 -4.07 -17.50 1.79
CA ARG A 118 -5.51 -17.72 1.89
C ARG A 118 -6.24 -16.39 1.83
N THR A 119 -7.37 -16.35 1.15
CA THR A 119 -8.27 -15.19 1.10
C THR A 119 -9.69 -15.61 1.44
N TYR A 120 -10.39 -14.77 2.19
CA TYR A 120 -11.81 -14.95 2.52
C TYR A 120 -12.56 -13.63 2.34
N TYR A 121 -13.81 -13.71 1.89
CA TYR A 121 -14.69 -12.55 1.68
C TYR A 121 -15.83 -12.61 2.69
N GLU A 122 -16.00 -11.54 3.47
CA GLU A 122 -17.08 -11.42 4.45
C GLU A 122 -18.06 -10.32 4.01
N PRO A 123 -19.29 -10.67 3.57
CA PRO A 123 -20.28 -9.66 3.23
C PRO A 123 -20.61 -8.77 4.43
N THR A 124 -20.59 -7.44 4.24
CA THR A 124 -21.11 -6.53 5.29
C THR A 124 -22.64 -6.60 5.40
N ASP A 125 -23.31 -7.05 4.34
CA ASP A 125 -24.73 -7.35 4.31
C ASP A 125 -24.97 -8.62 3.49
N TYR A 126 -25.35 -9.72 4.15
CA TYR A 126 -25.61 -11.01 3.49
C TYR A 126 -26.86 -11.01 2.61
N ARG A 127 -27.75 -10.01 2.75
CA ARG A 127 -28.95 -9.87 1.91
C ARG A 127 -28.69 -9.07 0.64
N ASP A 128 -27.62 -8.28 0.61
CA ASP A 128 -27.25 -7.42 -0.51
C ASP A 128 -25.74 -7.47 -0.75
N LEU A 129 -25.31 -8.41 -1.60
CA LEU A 129 -23.90 -8.59 -1.97
C LEU A 129 -23.36 -7.45 -2.86
N THR A 130 -24.17 -6.43 -3.18
CA THR A 130 -23.67 -5.20 -3.81
C THR A 130 -23.05 -4.24 -2.79
N LYS A 131 -23.28 -4.48 -1.48
CA LYS A 131 -22.57 -3.83 -0.39
C LYS A 131 -21.12 -4.30 -0.30
N PRO A 132 -20.24 -3.56 0.41
CA PRO A 132 -18.85 -3.97 0.59
C PRO A 132 -18.70 -5.40 1.12
N LEU A 133 -17.68 -6.08 0.62
CA LEU A 133 -17.23 -7.40 1.04
C LEU A 133 -15.87 -7.21 1.71
N LEU A 134 -15.76 -7.43 3.02
CA LEU A 134 -14.45 -7.34 3.68
C LEU A 134 -13.55 -8.44 3.13
N VAL A 135 -12.33 -8.07 2.74
CA VAL A 135 -11.35 -9.02 2.20
C VAL A 135 -10.32 -9.32 3.28
N HIS A 136 -10.28 -10.59 3.66
CA HIS A 136 -9.39 -11.09 4.69
C HIS A 136 -8.31 -11.92 4.04
N ASP A 137 -7.14 -11.32 3.85
CA ASP A 137 -5.98 -12.01 3.30
C ASP A 137 -5.06 -12.47 4.43
N TYR A 138 -4.51 -13.66 4.24
CA TYR A 138 -3.55 -14.30 5.13
C TYR A 138 -2.41 -14.87 4.30
N SER A 139 -1.19 -14.71 4.81
CA SER A 139 -0.01 -15.41 4.29
C SER A 139 1.04 -15.56 5.39
N ASN A 140 2.04 -16.41 5.19
CA ASN A 140 3.21 -16.48 6.07
C ASN A 140 4.45 -15.92 5.39
N TYR A 141 5.26 -15.21 6.17
CA TYR A 141 6.54 -14.69 5.73
C TYR A 141 7.69 -15.68 5.98
N GLY A 142 8.57 -15.81 4.99
CA GLY A 142 9.81 -16.58 5.02
C GLY A 142 9.63 -18.08 4.81
N MET A 143 8.61 -18.69 5.42
CA MET A 143 8.39 -20.13 5.41
C MET A 143 6.93 -20.51 5.75
N VAL A 144 6.58 -21.78 5.53
CA VAL A 144 5.32 -22.38 5.98
C VAL A 144 5.15 -22.20 7.49
N ASN A 145 4.01 -21.67 7.92
CA ASN A 145 3.72 -21.32 9.32
C ASN A 145 4.72 -20.32 9.94
N GLY A 146 5.41 -19.51 9.11
CA GLY A 146 6.22 -18.39 9.55
C GLY A 146 5.40 -17.23 10.13
N GLU A 147 5.97 -16.02 10.16
CA GLU A 147 5.26 -14.84 10.69
C GLU A 147 3.96 -14.60 9.87
N PRO A 148 2.78 -14.58 10.50
CA PRO A 148 1.53 -14.31 9.79
C PRO A 148 1.47 -12.85 9.33
N LEU A 149 1.18 -12.67 8.05
CA LEU A 149 0.87 -11.39 7.44
C LEU A 149 -0.63 -11.32 7.15
N GLY A 150 -1.25 -10.19 7.49
CA GLY A 150 -2.65 -9.90 7.14
C GLY A 150 -2.78 -9.18 5.79
N SER A 151 -3.91 -8.52 5.55
CA SER A 151 -4.20 -7.78 4.31
C SER A 151 -3.22 -6.67 3.94
N GLY A 152 -2.42 -6.16 4.89
CA GLY A 152 -1.34 -5.21 4.62
C GLY A 152 -0.04 -5.85 4.12
N GLY A 153 0.03 -7.18 4.02
CA GLY A 153 1.21 -7.92 3.58
C GLY A 153 2.47 -7.58 4.37
N VAL A 154 3.62 -7.54 3.69
CA VAL A 154 4.92 -7.21 4.30
C VAL A 154 5.01 -5.76 4.80
N ALA A 155 4.14 -4.87 4.32
CA ALA A 155 4.06 -3.50 4.80
C ALA A 155 3.41 -3.38 6.20
N LYS A 156 2.86 -4.47 6.73
CA LYS A 156 2.24 -4.58 8.07
C LYS A 156 1.21 -3.47 8.36
N VAL A 157 0.54 -2.99 7.32
CA VAL A 157 -0.50 -1.96 7.49
C VAL A 157 -1.77 -2.61 8.05
N THR A 158 -2.37 -1.97 9.06
CA THR A 158 -3.43 -2.55 9.89
C THR A 158 -4.85 -2.11 9.50
N TYR A 159 -5.05 -1.52 8.32
CA TYR A 159 -6.39 -1.21 7.85
C TYR A 159 -7.09 -2.45 7.27
N LYS A 160 -8.41 -2.51 7.42
CA LYS A 160 -9.25 -3.50 6.71
C LYS A 160 -9.31 -3.11 5.24
N ILE A 161 -9.43 -4.08 4.34
CA ILE A 161 -9.73 -3.85 2.92
C ILE A 161 -11.12 -4.36 2.62
N ALA A 162 -11.78 -3.75 1.64
CA ALA A 162 -13.05 -4.24 1.13
C ALA A 162 -13.06 -4.24 -0.40
N ALA A 163 -13.75 -5.23 -0.95
CA ALA A 163 -14.13 -5.31 -2.35
C ALA A 163 -15.59 -4.87 -2.50
N ARG A 164 -15.93 -4.24 -3.61
CA ARG A 164 -17.31 -3.89 -3.94
C ARG A 164 -17.60 -4.11 -5.41
N VAL A 165 -18.76 -4.67 -5.72
CA VAL A 165 -19.27 -4.72 -7.08
C VAL A 165 -19.59 -3.31 -7.55
N TYR A 166 -18.85 -2.82 -8.55
CA TYR A 166 -19.06 -1.47 -9.10
C TYR A 166 -20.28 -1.42 -10.03
N ASP A 167 -20.41 -2.43 -10.90
CA ASP A 167 -21.53 -2.57 -11.83
C ASP A 167 -22.25 -3.89 -11.55
N PRO A 168 -23.48 -3.89 -11.00
CA PRO A 168 -24.25 -5.10 -10.76
C PRO A 168 -24.53 -5.94 -12.01
N ALA A 169 -24.45 -5.36 -13.21
CA ALA A 169 -24.55 -6.10 -14.47
C ALA A 169 -23.29 -6.93 -14.78
N VAL A 170 -22.17 -6.64 -14.10
CA VAL A 170 -20.88 -7.33 -14.26
C VAL A 170 -20.30 -7.66 -12.88
N PRO A 171 -20.93 -8.56 -12.10
CA PRO A 171 -20.52 -8.84 -10.72
C PRO A 171 -19.12 -9.46 -10.59
N SER A 172 -18.53 -9.91 -11.70
CA SER A 172 -17.14 -10.38 -11.77
C SER A 172 -16.10 -9.26 -11.74
N LYS A 173 -16.50 -7.98 -11.79
CA LYS A 173 -15.62 -6.81 -11.65
C LYS A 173 -15.88 -6.09 -10.34
N MET A 174 -14.91 -6.15 -9.45
CA MET A 174 -14.93 -5.46 -8.17
C MET A 174 -13.87 -4.37 -8.11
N LEU A 175 -14.15 -3.33 -7.33
CA LEU A 175 -13.17 -2.36 -6.87
C LEU A 175 -12.73 -2.73 -5.46
N VAL A 176 -11.44 -2.66 -5.18
CA VAL A 176 -10.82 -3.04 -3.91
C VAL A 176 -10.03 -1.87 -3.36
N GLY A 177 -10.19 -1.58 -2.08
CA GLY A 177 -9.42 -0.54 -1.42
C GLY A 177 -9.47 -0.64 0.10
N PRO A 178 -8.82 0.30 0.80
CA PRO A 178 -8.95 0.43 2.24
C PRO A 178 -10.43 0.59 2.63
N TYR A 179 -10.81 0.01 3.75
CA TYR A 179 -12.15 0.03 4.31
C TYR A 179 -12.11 0.59 5.73
N PHE A 180 -12.89 1.64 5.96
CA PHE A 180 -12.94 2.37 7.22
C PHE A 180 -14.37 2.29 7.79
N PRO A 181 -14.74 1.20 8.50
CA PRO A 181 -16.12 0.97 8.94
C PRO A 181 -16.63 1.99 9.96
N HIS A 182 -15.75 2.79 10.54
CA HIS A 182 -16.06 3.74 11.61
C HIS A 182 -15.36 5.07 11.40
N ALA A 183 -15.95 6.09 12.02
CA ALA A 183 -15.50 7.48 12.14
C ALA A 183 -14.17 7.65 12.91
N GLY A 184 -13.25 6.68 12.82
CA GLY A 184 -11.95 6.73 13.47
C GLY A 184 -10.89 5.96 12.72
N LEU A 185 -9.92 6.71 12.21
CA LEU A 185 -8.75 6.19 11.51
C LEU A 185 -7.75 5.58 12.53
N ASN A 186 -7.94 4.35 12.97
CA ASN A 186 -6.96 3.71 13.87
C ASN A 186 -5.73 3.20 13.08
N LEU A 187 -4.91 4.11 12.55
CA LEU A 187 -3.78 3.79 11.67
C LEU A 187 -2.63 3.01 12.35
N THR A 188 -2.57 2.99 13.68
CA THR A 188 -1.41 2.44 14.42
C THR A 188 -1.79 1.58 15.63
N GLY A 189 -3.07 1.27 15.83
CA GLY A 189 -3.57 0.57 17.03
C GLY A 189 -3.53 1.41 18.33
N ARG A 190 -2.82 2.54 18.35
CA ARG A 190 -2.60 3.40 19.52
C ARG A 190 -3.25 4.78 19.44
N VAL A 191 -3.72 5.17 18.26
CA VAL A 191 -4.29 6.49 18.01
C VAL A 191 -5.69 6.33 17.44
N ARG A 192 -6.71 6.62 18.26
CA ARG A 192 -8.10 6.75 17.81
C ARG A 192 -8.35 8.22 17.44
N PHE A 193 -8.98 8.44 16.29
CA PHE A 193 -9.53 9.73 15.91
C PHE A 193 -11.03 9.64 16.15
N ASP A 194 -11.61 10.55 16.90
CA ASP A 194 -13.06 10.67 16.98
C ASP A 194 -13.46 11.72 15.92
N VAL A 195 -13.97 11.28 14.77
CA VAL A 195 -14.53 12.18 13.76
C VAL A 195 -15.94 12.57 14.23
N PRO A 196 -16.23 13.87 14.45
CA PRO A 196 -17.55 14.31 14.89
C PRO A 196 -18.55 14.08 13.75
N GLU A 197 -19.53 13.22 14.04
CA GLU A 197 -20.56 12.67 13.15
C GLU A 197 -20.05 11.74 12.03
N PRO A 198 -20.55 10.49 11.96
CA PRO A 198 -20.09 9.52 10.99
C PRO A 198 -20.57 9.92 9.59
N LEU A 199 -19.65 10.37 8.74
CA LEU A 199 -19.73 10.04 7.32
C LEU A 199 -19.25 8.58 7.23
N PRO A 200 -20.14 7.60 7.01
CA PRO A 200 -19.70 6.28 6.56
C PRO A 200 -19.10 6.50 5.18
N LEU A 201 -17.82 6.82 5.13
CA LEU A 201 -17.09 6.82 3.87
C LEU A 201 -17.00 5.34 3.48
N ASP A 202 -17.91 4.89 2.61
CA ASP A 202 -17.72 3.66 1.86
C ASP A 202 -16.64 4.03 0.84
N PRO A 203 -15.38 3.61 1.02
CA PRO A 203 -14.31 4.10 0.17
C PRO A 203 -14.50 3.65 -1.28
N ALA A 204 -15.34 2.64 -1.54
CA ALA A 204 -15.74 2.25 -2.88
C ALA A 204 -16.91 3.07 -3.46
N ALA A 205 -17.72 3.74 -2.63
CA ALA A 205 -18.72 4.72 -3.07
C ALA A 205 -18.12 6.12 -3.22
N ASP A 206 -17.28 6.50 -2.28
CA ASP A 206 -16.93 7.89 -2.02
C ASP A 206 -15.56 8.28 -2.57
N LEU A 207 -14.70 7.30 -2.89
CA LEU A 207 -13.47 7.56 -3.63
C LEU A 207 -13.71 7.44 -5.14
N PRO A 208 -13.09 8.32 -5.94
CA PRO A 208 -13.03 8.14 -7.38
C PRO A 208 -12.52 6.72 -7.71
N PRO A 209 -13.19 5.95 -8.58
CA PRO A 209 -12.80 4.58 -8.93
C PRO A 209 -11.33 4.41 -9.35
N GLN A 210 -10.71 5.47 -9.86
CA GLN A 210 -9.31 5.50 -10.27
C GLN A 210 -8.32 5.37 -9.10
N LEU A 211 -8.76 5.66 -7.87
CA LEU A 211 -7.96 5.51 -6.65
C LEU A 211 -8.06 4.10 -6.05
N LEU A 212 -8.94 3.26 -6.59
CA LEU A 212 -9.17 1.89 -6.11
C LEU A 212 -8.47 0.87 -7.02
N GLY A 213 -8.11 -0.26 -6.45
CA GLY A 213 -7.64 -1.41 -7.22
C GLY A 213 -8.78 -2.10 -7.93
N SER A 214 -8.53 -2.64 -9.12
CA SER A 214 -9.46 -3.55 -9.78
C SER A 214 -9.22 -4.99 -9.33
N ALA A 215 -10.29 -5.75 -9.07
CA ALA A 215 -10.26 -7.20 -8.87
C ALA A 215 -11.27 -7.85 -9.81
N TRP A 216 -10.79 -8.56 -10.83
CA TRP A 216 -11.60 -9.14 -11.89
C TRP A 216 -11.52 -10.66 -11.83
N VAL A 217 -12.65 -11.36 -11.73
CA VAL A 217 -12.71 -12.80 -11.95
C VAL A 217 -12.74 -13.04 -13.45
N VAL A 218 -11.66 -13.59 -14.01
CA VAL A 218 -11.48 -13.73 -15.46
C VAL A 218 -11.74 -15.15 -15.96
N ALA A 219 -11.64 -16.13 -15.06
CA ALA A 219 -12.07 -17.50 -15.30
C ALA A 219 -12.47 -18.16 -13.96
N ALA A 220 -13.41 -19.09 -14.02
CA ALA A 220 -13.81 -19.92 -12.90
C ALA A 220 -14.37 -21.24 -13.44
N GLY A 221 -14.23 -22.32 -12.69
CA GLY A 221 -14.77 -23.62 -13.07
C GLY A 221 -15.63 -24.24 -11.98
N PRO A 222 -16.60 -25.08 -12.37
CA PRO A 222 -17.54 -25.67 -11.45
C PRO A 222 -16.87 -26.65 -10.48
N GLY A 223 -17.59 -26.91 -9.39
CA GLY A 223 -17.40 -28.04 -8.49
C GLY A 223 -17.21 -29.37 -9.23
N ARG A 224 -16.20 -30.16 -8.87
CA ARG A 224 -16.02 -31.52 -9.40
C ARG A 224 -17.17 -32.43 -8.97
N ALA A 225 -17.63 -33.26 -9.90
CA ALA A 225 -18.59 -34.32 -9.60
C ALA A 225 -18.04 -35.23 -8.49
N GLY A 226 -18.79 -35.39 -7.40
CA GLY A 226 -18.37 -36.18 -6.23
C GLY A 226 -17.83 -35.37 -5.05
N GLN A 227 -17.76 -34.04 -5.13
CA GLN A 227 -17.60 -33.19 -3.95
C GLN A 227 -18.92 -32.49 -3.60
N PRO A 228 -19.86 -33.18 -2.92
CA PRO A 228 -21.23 -32.69 -2.68
C PRO A 228 -21.28 -31.42 -1.82
N ASP A 229 -20.20 -31.12 -1.09
CA ASP A 229 -20.14 -29.98 -0.18
C ASP A 229 -19.88 -28.65 -0.91
N PHE A 230 -19.49 -28.65 -2.18
CA PHE A 230 -19.17 -27.44 -2.94
C PHE A 230 -20.21 -27.19 -4.04
N GLN A 231 -21.27 -26.46 -3.69
CA GLN A 231 -22.15 -25.86 -4.70
C GLN A 231 -21.47 -24.57 -5.19
N GLY A 232 -21.05 -24.52 -6.47
CA GLY A 232 -20.44 -23.33 -7.08
C GLY A 232 -19.11 -23.60 -7.78
N TYR A 233 -18.10 -22.81 -7.44
CA TYR A 233 -16.78 -22.85 -8.06
C TYR A 233 -15.73 -23.57 -7.20
N ASP A 234 -14.94 -24.45 -7.83
CA ASP A 234 -13.78 -25.11 -7.20
C ASP A 234 -12.49 -24.33 -7.36
N TRP A 235 -12.39 -23.55 -8.43
CA TRP A 235 -11.22 -22.77 -8.76
C TRP A 235 -11.58 -21.47 -9.47
N VAL A 236 -10.73 -20.47 -9.32
CA VAL A 236 -10.89 -19.15 -9.92
C VAL A 236 -9.55 -18.55 -10.29
N VAL A 237 -9.54 -17.81 -11.40
CA VAL A 237 -8.45 -16.92 -11.80
C VAL A 237 -8.89 -15.50 -11.54
N LEU A 238 -8.21 -14.85 -10.59
CA LEU A 238 -8.45 -13.46 -10.21
C LEU A 238 -7.32 -12.59 -10.75
N SER A 239 -7.66 -11.47 -11.39
CA SER A 239 -6.71 -10.53 -11.96
C SER A 239 -6.88 -9.15 -11.35
N GLY A 240 -5.76 -8.44 -11.14
CA GLY A 240 -5.72 -7.05 -10.75
C GLY A 240 -6.16 -6.11 -11.88
N GLY A 241 -7.33 -6.31 -12.47
CA GLY A 241 -7.77 -5.62 -13.69
C GLY A 241 -7.25 -6.26 -14.99
N PRO A 242 -7.38 -5.57 -16.15
CA PRO A 242 -6.96 -6.11 -17.44
C PRO A 242 -5.43 -6.17 -17.58
N PRO A 243 -4.88 -7.16 -18.30
CA PRO A 243 -3.44 -7.28 -18.51
C PRO A 243 -2.97 -6.30 -19.59
N THR A 244 -2.55 -5.10 -19.20
CA THR A 244 -2.21 -4.01 -20.12
C THR A 244 -0.73 -3.98 -20.53
N THR A 245 0.13 -4.80 -19.91
CA THR A 245 1.58 -4.74 -20.11
C THR A 245 2.08 -5.96 -20.89
N PRO A 246 2.75 -5.79 -22.04
CA PRO A 246 3.36 -6.90 -22.76
C PRO A 246 4.47 -7.59 -21.94
N SER A 247 4.51 -8.91 -21.95
CA SER A 247 5.54 -9.72 -21.28
C SER A 247 5.70 -11.09 -21.95
N SER A 248 6.94 -11.46 -22.30
CA SER A 248 7.30 -12.77 -22.88
C SER A 248 6.54 -13.22 -24.14
N GLY A 249 5.90 -12.31 -24.87
CA GLY A 249 5.01 -12.60 -26.01
C GLY A 249 3.54 -12.84 -25.62
N ALA A 250 3.16 -12.43 -24.42
CA ALA A 250 1.82 -12.45 -23.84
C ALA A 250 1.59 -11.13 -23.06
N CYS A 251 0.56 -11.06 -22.20
CA CYS A 251 0.25 -9.88 -21.40
C CYS A 251 0.30 -10.15 -19.89
N ARG A 252 0.63 -9.15 -19.09
CA ARG A 252 0.56 -9.18 -17.63
C ARG A 252 -0.08 -7.90 -17.11
N THR A 253 -0.55 -7.93 -15.87
CA THR A 253 -0.97 -6.74 -15.12
C THR A 253 0.24 -5.97 -14.58
N GLY A 254 0.03 -4.74 -14.08
CA GLY A 254 1.10 -3.88 -13.56
C GLY A 254 1.77 -3.03 -14.63
N SER A 255 2.68 -2.16 -14.21
CA SER A 255 3.42 -1.25 -15.09
C SER A 255 4.57 -1.93 -15.83
N ALA A 256 4.84 -1.50 -17.06
CA ALA A 256 6.06 -1.87 -17.79
C ALA A 256 7.33 -1.19 -17.22
N VAL A 257 7.16 -0.15 -16.40
CA VAL A 257 8.26 0.61 -15.79
C VAL A 257 8.54 0.07 -14.38
N PRO A 258 9.70 -0.57 -14.14
CA PRO A 258 9.97 -1.25 -12.86
C PRO A 258 9.84 -0.36 -11.63
N ALA A 259 10.28 0.91 -11.71
CA ALA A 259 10.19 1.85 -10.60
C ALA A 259 8.73 2.21 -10.24
N VAL A 260 7.84 2.26 -11.24
CA VAL A 260 6.41 2.51 -11.03
C VAL A 260 5.76 1.24 -10.49
N GLU A 261 6.07 0.08 -11.06
CA GLU A 261 5.55 -1.21 -10.63
C GLU A 261 5.90 -1.51 -9.16
N ALA A 262 7.12 -1.18 -8.72
CA ALA A 262 7.55 -1.35 -7.33
C ALA A 262 6.70 -0.56 -6.33
N LEU A 263 6.08 0.55 -6.75
CA LEU A 263 5.23 1.42 -5.91
C LEU A 263 3.74 1.24 -6.20
N GLN A 264 3.39 0.55 -7.27
CA GLN A 264 2.02 0.37 -7.70
C GLN A 264 1.33 -0.57 -6.72
N THR A 265 0.21 -0.14 -6.13
CA THR A 265 -0.61 -0.97 -5.20
C THR A 265 -1.97 -1.35 -5.79
N THR A 266 -2.26 -0.89 -7.00
CA THR A 266 -3.55 -1.07 -7.68
C THR A 266 -3.33 -1.58 -9.08
N ASN A 267 -4.32 -2.29 -9.62
CA ASN A 267 -4.30 -2.80 -10.99
C ASN A 267 -3.06 -3.67 -11.32
N VAL A 268 -2.60 -4.45 -10.35
CA VAL A 268 -1.46 -5.37 -10.47
C VAL A 268 -1.73 -6.62 -9.65
N GLY A 269 -1.31 -7.77 -10.17
CA GLY A 269 -1.44 -9.07 -9.55
C GLY A 269 -2.27 -10.03 -10.39
N LEU A 270 -1.96 -11.32 -10.28
CA LEU A 270 -2.69 -12.42 -10.88
C LEU A 270 -2.66 -13.58 -9.88
N TRP A 271 -3.81 -14.09 -9.50
CA TRP A 271 -3.96 -15.12 -8.47
C TRP A 271 -4.79 -16.29 -8.99
N LEU A 272 -4.29 -17.50 -8.80
CA LEU A 272 -4.96 -18.74 -9.18
C LEU A 272 -5.34 -19.45 -7.89
N TYR A 273 -6.63 -19.42 -7.56
CA TYR A 273 -7.15 -19.93 -6.29
C TYR A 273 -7.93 -21.23 -6.48
N ALA A 274 -7.85 -22.11 -5.48
CA ALA A 274 -8.69 -23.29 -5.35
C ALA A 274 -9.42 -23.31 -4.00
N ARG A 275 -10.45 -24.15 -3.87
CA ARG A 275 -11.21 -24.32 -2.61
C ARG A 275 -10.49 -25.14 -1.55
N VAL A 276 -9.41 -25.83 -1.91
CA VAL A 276 -8.58 -26.61 -0.99
C VAL A 276 -7.14 -26.13 -1.02
N PRO A 277 -6.38 -26.25 0.09
CA PRO A 277 -4.98 -25.82 0.18
C PRO A 277 -4.11 -26.32 -0.96
N PHE A 278 -4.21 -27.61 -1.31
CA PHE A 278 -3.39 -28.23 -2.34
C PHE A 278 -4.28 -28.89 -3.40
N ASP A 279 -4.29 -28.33 -4.61
CA ASP A 279 -5.09 -28.82 -5.73
C ASP A 279 -4.32 -28.77 -7.06
N ALA A 280 -3.42 -29.74 -7.26
CA ALA A 280 -2.62 -29.84 -8.48
C ALA A 280 -3.47 -29.93 -9.76
N HIS A 281 -4.66 -30.54 -9.67
CA HIS A 281 -5.57 -30.64 -10.82
C HIS A 281 -6.12 -29.27 -11.21
N SER A 282 -6.70 -28.53 -10.25
CA SER A 282 -7.22 -27.19 -10.52
C SER A 282 -6.12 -26.22 -10.91
N ALA A 283 -4.92 -26.33 -10.33
CA ALA A 283 -3.76 -25.56 -10.75
C ALA A 283 -3.44 -25.75 -12.24
N ALA A 284 -3.42 -27.00 -12.72
CA ALA A 284 -3.20 -27.29 -14.14
C ALA A 284 -4.32 -26.77 -15.05
N VAL A 285 -5.58 -26.82 -14.60
CA VAL A 285 -6.72 -26.24 -15.33
C VAL A 285 -6.59 -24.73 -15.44
N MET A 286 -6.34 -24.05 -14.32
CA MET A 286 -6.17 -22.60 -14.27
C MET A 286 -5.01 -22.13 -15.14
N MET A 287 -3.88 -22.85 -15.17
CA MET A 287 -2.75 -22.52 -16.03
C MET A 287 -3.11 -22.54 -17.52
N ARG A 288 -3.93 -23.51 -17.97
CA ARG A 288 -4.43 -23.53 -19.35
C ARG A 288 -5.35 -22.34 -19.63
N GLU A 289 -6.21 -21.96 -18.69
CA GLU A 289 -7.08 -20.79 -18.84
C GLU A 289 -6.29 -19.48 -18.90
N VAL A 290 -5.28 -19.31 -18.05
CA VAL A 290 -4.36 -18.16 -18.06
C VAL A 290 -3.71 -18.02 -19.44
N GLN A 291 -3.16 -19.11 -19.98
CA GLN A 291 -2.57 -19.12 -21.32
C GLN A 291 -3.59 -18.81 -22.42
N ARG A 292 -4.79 -19.42 -22.35
CA ARG A 292 -5.89 -19.19 -23.31
C ARG A 292 -6.35 -17.73 -23.31
N LEU A 293 -6.36 -17.08 -22.15
CA LEU A 293 -6.70 -15.67 -21.98
C LEU A 293 -5.57 -14.72 -22.40
N GLY A 294 -4.41 -15.23 -22.80
CA GLY A 294 -3.28 -14.43 -23.26
C GLY A 294 -2.43 -13.82 -22.14
N TYR A 295 -2.53 -14.35 -20.92
CA TYR A 295 -1.63 -13.95 -19.84
C TYR A 295 -0.25 -14.59 -19.98
N ASP A 296 0.79 -13.87 -19.56
CA ASP A 296 2.14 -14.42 -19.41
C ASP A 296 2.16 -15.34 -18.18
N ALA A 297 2.05 -16.65 -18.42
CA ALA A 297 2.14 -17.65 -17.36
C ALA A 297 3.54 -17.72 -16.71
N GLY A 298 4.58 -17.17 -17.35
CA GLY A 298 5.96 -17.16 -16.84
C GLY A 298 6.17 -16.27 -15.61
N VAL A 299 5.22 -15.39 -15.29
CA VAL A 299 5.29 -14.53 -14.10
C VAL A 299 4.66 -15.17 -12.86
N LEU A 300 4.05 -16.36 -13.00
CA LEU A 300 3.39 -17.06 -11.90
C LEU A 300 4.37 -17.93 -11.13
N TYR A 301 4.29 -17.86 -9.81
CA TYR A 301 5.07 -18.65 -8.87
C TYR A 301 4.15 -19.55 -8.06
N ALA A 302 4.61 -20.76 -7.76
CA ALA A 302 3.88 -21.68 -6.90
C ALA A 302 3.80 -21.13 -5.47
N VAL A 303 2.64 -21.27 -4.86
CA VAL A 303 2.43 -20.95 -3.44
C VAL A 303 2.59 -22.23 -2.64
N THR A 304 3.40 -22.19 -1.59
CA THR A 304 3.63 -23.37 -0.75
C THR A 304 2.48 -23.52 0.25
N GLN A 305 1.68 -24.57 0.08
CA GLN A 305 0.49 -24.87 0.90
C GLN A 305 0.65 -26.14 1.77
N SER A 306 1.65 -26.98 1.47
CA SER A 306 1.92 -28.19 2.24
C SER A 306 2.36 -27.84 3.67
N GLY A 307 1.76 -28.49 4.67
CA GLY A 307 2.07 -28.28 6.08
C GLY A 307 1.47 -27.01 6.70
N CYS A 308 0.65 -26.25 5.97
CA CYS A 308 0.01 -25.04 6.47
C CYS A 308 -1.05 -25.34 7.54
N VAL A 309 -0.95 -24.65 8.68
CA VAL A 309 -1.89 -24.76 9.80
C VAL A 309 -2.92 -23.63 9.77
N TYR A 310 -2.61 -22.51 9.10
CA TYR A 310 -3.44 -21.29 9.05
C TYR A 310 -3.80 -20.74 10.44
N ALA A 311 -2.94 -20.97 11.43
CA ALA A 311 -3.12 -20.46 12.77
C ALA A 311 -3.21 -18.93 12.74
N GLY A 312 -4.28 -18.39 13.31
CA GLY A 312 -4.55 -16.95 13.33
C GLY A 312 -5.18 -16.39 12.06
N ALA A 313 -5.38 -17.20 11.01
CA ALA A 313 -6.11 -16.76 9.82
C ALA A 313 -7.56 -16.36 10.16
N ASP A 314 -8.17 -17.04 11.15
CA ASP A 314 -9.50 -16.70 11.64
C ASP A 314 -9.47 -15.66 12.77
N ALA A 315 -8.36 -15.52 13.50
CA ALA A 315 -8.18 -14.42 14.46
C ALA A 315 -8.05 -13.05 13.75
N ALA A 316 -7.50 -13.05 12.53
CA ALA A 316 -7.49 -11.90 11.64
C ALA A 316 -8.90 -11.48 11.17
N LEU A 317 -9.90 -12.37 11.26
CA LEU A 317 -11.31 -12.08 10.96
C LEU A 317 -11.98 -11.21 12.04
N GLY A 318 -11.30 -10.97 13.17
CA GLY A 318 -11.79 -10.09 14.22
C GLY A 318 -12.97 -10.68 14.99
N GLY A 319 -12.71 -11.68 15.84
CA GLY A 319 -13.54 -11.97 17.03
C GLY A 319 -15.02 -12.33 16.80
N GLY A 320 -15.42 -12.70 15.58
CA GLY A 320 -16.73 -13.31 15.33
C GLY A 320 -16.77 -14.70 15.96
N THR A 321 -17.82 -14.96 16.72
CA THR A 321 -18.03 -16.26 17.39
C THR A 321 -18.42 -17.34 16.37
N ALA A 322 -18.29 -18.62 16.72
CA ALA A 322 -18.70 -19.73 15.85
C ALA A 322 -20.18 -19.63 15.40
N ASP A 323 -21.01 -18.88 16.14
CA ASP A 323 -22.40 -18.60 15.84
C ASP A 323 -22.58 -17.68 14.60
N ASP A 324 -21.62 -16.79 14.32
CA ASP A 324 -21.65 -15.88 13.17
C ASP A 324 -21.41 -16.62 11.84
N VAL A 325 -20.61 -17.68 11.87
CA VAL A 325 -20.35 -18.57 10.72
C VAL A 325 -21.57 -19.44 10.41
N ALA A 326 -22.29 -19.89 11.44
CA ALA A 326 -23.56 -20.60 11.29
C ALA A 326 -24.67 -19.69 10.73
N ALA A 327 -24.68 -18.40 11.10
CA ALA A 327 -25.60 -17.42 10.57
C ALA A 327 -25.39 -17.14 9.07
N ALA A 328 -24.14 -17.13 8.59
CA ALA A 328 -23.82 -16.99 7.17
C ALA A 328 -24.32 -18.17 6.32
N ALA A 329 -24.16 -19.40 6.83
CA ALA A 329 -24.71 -20.60 6.19
C ALA A 329 -26.26 -20.56 6.14
N THR A 330 -26.89 -20.11 7.23
CA THR A 330 -28.35 -19.97 7.31
C THR A 330 -28.88 -18.85 6.40
N ALA A 331 -28.15 -17.75 6.24
CA ALA A 331 -28.51 -16.67 5.33
C ALA A 331 -28.47 -17.11 3.85
N ALA A 332 -27.51 -17.97 3.47
CA ALA A 332 -27.46 -18.56 2.13
C ALA A 332 -28.62 -19.54 1.84
N ASP A 333 -29.17 -20.18 2.88
CA ASP A 333 -30.40 -20.97 2.78
C ASP A 333 -31.66 -20.09 2.70
N ILE A 334 -31.70 -18.98 3.46
CA ILE A 334 -32.82 -18.01 3.42
C ILE A 334 -32.91 -17.29 2.08
N MET A 335 -31.77 -16.88 1.49
CA MET A 335 -31.74 -16.22 0.17
C MET A 335 -32.24 -17.13 -0.96
N ARG A 336 -32.06 -18.46 -0.83
CA ARG A 336 -32.66 -19.45 -1.74
C ARG A 336 -34.17 -19.56 -1.59
N GLY A 337 -34.71 -19.36 -0.38
CA GLY A 337 -36.15 -19.32 -0.14
C GLY A 337 -36.84 -18.06 -0.70
N VAL A 338 -36.15 -16.91 -0.68
CA VAL A 338 -36.72 -15.63 -1.15
C VAL A 338 -36.74 -15.54 -2.68
N ALA A 339 -35.79 -16.16 -3.39
CA ALA A 339 -35.84 -16.25 -4.85
C ALA A 339 -37.05 -17.07 -5.38
N ALA A 340 -37.67 -17.89 -4.53
CA ALA A 340 -38.86 -18.68 -4.86
C ALA A 340 -40.19 -17.98 -4.52
N ALA A 341 -40.18 -16.89 -3.75
CA ALA A 341 -41.39 -16.21 -3.28
C ALA A 341 -41.47 -14.79 -3.87
N GLY A 342 -42.19 -14.65 -4.98
CA GLY A 342 -42.45 -13.37 -5.61
C GLY A 342 -43.34 -12.44 -4.79
N ALA A 343 -42.97 -11.16 -4.84
CA ALA A 343 -43.76 -9.95 -4.61
C ALA A 343 -44.34 -9.67 -3.21
N LEU A 344 -43.92 -8.54 -2.61
CA LEU A 344 -44.70 -7.77 -1.65
C LEU A 344 -44.66 -6.25 -2.00
N PRO A 345 -45.70 -5.48 -1.64
CA PRO A 345 -46.00 -4.15 -2.16
C PRO A 345 -45.47 -3.00 -1.27
N PRO A 346 -45.59 -1.73 -1.72
CA PRO A 346 -44.84 -0.62 -1.14
C PRO A 346 -45.59 0.16 -0.06
N SER A 347 -44.80 1.00 0.62
CA SER A 347 -45.11 2.27 1.30
C SER A 347 -45.54 2.24 2.78
N ALA A 348 -44.74 2.94 3.60
CA ALA A 348 -45.21 3.79 4.69
C ALA A 348 -44.22 4.94 4.93
N THR A 349 -44.80 6.10 5.21
CA THR A 349 -44.31 7.47 5.08
C THR A 349 -43.45 8.00 6.23
N ALA A 350 -42.72 9.07 5.89
CA ALA A 350 -42.06 10.02 6.78
C ALA A 350 -42.98 10.63 7.85
N ALA A 351 -42.55 10.58 9.12
CA ALA A 351 -42.91 11.55 10.17
C ALA A 351 -42.09 11.29 11.45
N GLN A 352 -41.01 12.05 11.70
CA GLN A 352 -40.58 12.53 13.03
C GLN A 352 -39.20 13.21 12.97
N GLN A 353 -39.18 14.45 12.51
CA GLN A 353 -38.15 15.42 12.86
C GLN A 353 -38.82 16.56 13.60
N LYS A 354 -38.80 16.53 14.94
CA LYS A 354 -39.02 17.73 15.74
C LYS A 354 -38.50 17.54 17.16
N ALA A 355 -37.79 18.59 17.62
CA ALA A 355 -37.38 18.89 18.99
C ALA A 355 -36.00 18.37 19.43
N LEU A 356 -34.98 19.22 19.27
CA LEU A 356 -34.07 19.63 20.35
C LEU A 356 -33.28 20.87 19.87
N GLY A 357 -33.52 22.01 20.53
CA GLY A 357 -32.96 23.31 20.16
C GLY A 357 -31.52 23.52 20.62
N PRO A 358 -30.77 24.43 19.99
CA PRO A 358 -29.38 24.68 20.35
C PRO A 358 -29.28 25.62 21.56
N ALA A 359 -28.51 25.20 22.57
CA ALA A 359 -28.11 26.06 23.67
C ALA A 359 -27.11 27.12 23.18
N ARG A 360 -27.53 28.40 23.20
CA ARG A 360 -26.66 29.56 22.97
C ARG A 360 -25.79 29.80 24.20
N CYS A 361 -24.49 29.50 24.11
CA CYS A 361 -23.51 30.07 25.01
C CYS A 361 -23.05 31.44 24.47
N SER A 362 -23.49 32.49 25.16
CA SER A 362 -23.01 33.87 24.99
C SER A 362 -21.54 33.96 25.40
N GLN A 363 -20.63 34.17 24.45
CA GLN A 363 -19.25 34.57 24.73
C GLN A 363 -19.13 36.10 24.70
N GLY A 364 -18.96 36.68 25.88
CA GLY A 364 -18.71 38.11 26.07
C GLY A 364 -17.39 38.54 25.44
N GLY A 365 -17.48 39.50 24.52
CA GLY A 365 -16.34 40.13 23.88
C GLY A 365 -15.49 40.93 24.87
N LYS A 366 -14.22 40.53 25.01
CA LYS A 366 -13.16 41.41 25.50
C LYS A 366 -12.25 41.74 24.32
N ASN A 367 -12.31 42.99 23.86
CA ASN A 367 -11.41 43.60 22.89
C ASN A 367 -9.94 43.47 23.38
N ARG A 368 -9.27 42.38 23.01
CA ARG A 368 -7.82 42.26 23.13
C ARG A 368 -7.17 43.03 22.00
N LYS A 369 -6.40 44.04 22.37
CA LYS A 369 -5.56 44.86 21.49
C LYS A 369 -4.79 43.96 20.51
N ARG A 370 -4.90 44.25 19.21
CA ARG A 370 -4.20 43.55 18.12
C ARG A 370 -2.69 43.51 18.42
N PRO A 371 -2.08 42.32 18.60
CA PRO A 371 -0.64 42.24 18.75
C PRO A 371 0.05 42.62 17.44
N SER A 372 1.19 43.26 17.61
CA SER A 372 1.97 43.99 16.63
C SER A 372 2.57 43.13 15.52
N ARG A 373 2.59 43.71 14.32
CA ARG A 373 3.57 43.57 13.20
C ARG A 373 4.28 42.21 13.06
N ASN A 374 3.92 41.50 11.98
CA ASN A 374 4.70 40.57 11.15
C ASN A 374 6.17 40.36 11.56
N LEU A 375 6.40 39.68 12.68
CA LEU A 375 7.74 39.24 13.04
C LEU A 375 8.06 37.97 12.25
N LEU A 376 9.23 37.96 11.63
CA LEU A 376 9.78 36.80 10.94
C LEU A 376 10.02 35.69 11.99
N ASP A 377 9.61 34.46 11.67
CA ASP A 377 9.94 33.26 12.48
C ASP A 377 11.40 32.88 12.23
N THR A 378 12.30 33.55 12.94
CA THR A 378 13.75 33.35 12.83
C THR A 378 14.18 31.95 13.25
N THR A 379 13.44 31.32 14.17
CA THR A 379 13.73 29.97 14.67
C THR A 379 13.52 28.92 13.58
N MET A 380 12.40 29.01 12.86
CA MET A 380 12.11 28.13 11.73
C MET A 380 13.15 28.30 10.62
N ALA A 381 13.50 29.56 10.29
CA ALA A 381 14.51 29.86 9.28
C ALA A 381 15.89 29.30 9.65
N TRP A 382 16.33 29.45 10.90
CA TRP A 382 17.59 28.87 11.36
C TRP A 382 17.61 27.34 11.32
N GLY A 383 16.49 26.70 11.67
CA GLY A 383 16.39 25.25 11.61
C GLY A 383 16.45 24.69 10.19
N ASP A 384 15.83 25.37 9.22
CA ASP A 384 15.94 25.01 7.80
C ASP A 384 17.41 25.12 7.32
N ILE A 385 18.10 26.21 7.68
CA ILE A 385 19.52 26.40 7.35
C ILE A 385 20.37 25.27 7.93
N MET A 386 20.22 24.96 9.23
CA MET A 386 21.00 23.91 9.88
C MET A 386 20.74 22.52 9.28
N THR A 387 19.49 22.24 8.92
CA THR A 387 19.09 20.97 8.31
C THR A 387 19.71 20.80 6.92
N LEU A 388 19.74 21.87 6.11
CA LEU A 388 20.39 21.88 4.80
C LEU A 388 21.91 21.71 4.94
N LEU A 389 22.54 22.41 5.88
CA LEU A 389 23.98 22.25 6.18
C LEU A 389 24.31 20.81 6.58
N ALA A 390 23.54 20.22 7.50
CA ALA A 390 23.74 18.85 7.95
C ALA A 390 23.57 17.84 6.82
N THR A 391 22.56 18.02 5.97
CA THR A 391 22.31 17.13 4.82
C THR A 391 23.48 17.15 3.82
N GLN A 392 24.07 18.32 3.59
CA GLN A 392 25.27 18.45 2.75
C GLN A 392 26.49 17.78 3.37
N LEU A 393 26.74 18.04 4.66
CA LEU A 393 27.90 17.47 5.36
C LEU A 393 27.82 15.95 5.52
N ALA A 394 26.61 15.39 5.54
CA ALA A 394 26.39 13.95 5.58
C ALA A 394 26.61 13.26 4.23
N SER A 395 26.66 14.00 3.12
CA SER A 395 26.88 13.43 1.80
C SER A 395 28.36 13.10 1.59
N HIS A 396 28.69 11.82 1.59
CA HIS A 396 30.04 11.35 1.28
C HIS A 396 30.40 11.44 -0.21
N ARG A 397 29.39 11.60 -1.08
CA ARG A 397 29.57 11.64 -2.54
C ARG A 397 29.96 13.04 -3.07
N ILE A 398 29.72 14.10 -2.29
CA ILE A 398 30.04 15.46 -2.68
C ILE A 398 31.09 16.00 -1.72
N ALA A 399 32.28 16.33 -2.24
CA ALA A 399 33.27 17.04 -1.44
C ALA A 399 32.65 18.38 -0.97
N PRO A 400 32.75 18.73 0.33
CA PRO A 400 32.07 19.90 0.87
C PRO A 400 32.59 21.16 0.17
N SER A 401 31.78 21.70 -0.74
CA SER A 401 32.03 22.97 -1.41
C SER A 401 31.17 24.03 -0.75
N GLY A 402 31.82 25.04 -0.16
CA GLY A 402 31.11 26.18 0.44
C GLY A 402 30.17 26.86 -0.55
N ALA A 403 30.50 26.85 -1.85
CA ALA A 403 29.65 27.45 -2.89
C ALA A 403 28.35 26.66 -3.10
N LEU A 404 28.42 25.32 -3.18
CA LEU A 404 27.23 24.45 -3.34
C LEU A 404 26.27 24.62 -2.16
N VAL A 405 26.82 24.57 -0.95
CA VAL A 405 26.05 24.75 0.27
C VAL A 405 25.40 26.13 0.32
N SER A 406 26.15 27.19 -0.04
CA SER A 406 25.60 28.56 -0.06
C SER A 406 24.45 28.69 -1.05
N VAL A 407 24.56 28.09 -2.25
CA VAL A 407 23.49 28.14 -3.26
C VAL A 407 22.22 27.52 -2.75
N LEU A 408 22.30 26.33 -2.14
CA LEU A 408 21.13 25.61 -1.67
C LEU A 408 20.47 26.33 -0.48
N VAL A 409 21.27 26.83 0.45
CA VAL A 409 20.76 27.61 1.58
C VAL A 409 20.11 28.91 1.10
N LEU A 410 20.77 29.67 0.23
CA LEU A 410 20.24 30.94 -0.27
C LEU A 410 18.99 30.72 -1.12
N ALA A 411 18.98 29.73 -2.01
CA ALA A 411 17.82 29.39 -2.82
C ALA A 411 16.63 28.97 -1.94
N TRP A 412 16.85 28.12 -0.94
CA TRP A 412 15.78 27.70 -0.03
C TRP A 412 15.23 28.88 0.77
N VAL A 413 16.11 29.65 1.42
CA VAL A 413 15.70 30.80 2.24
C VAL A 413 14.97 31.84 1.40
N ALA A 414 15.44 32.15 0.18
CA ALA A 414 14.77 33.07 -0.72
C ALA A 414 13.37 32.58 -1.10
N THR A 415 13.24 31.30 -1.51
CA THR A 415 11.95 30.71 -1.89
C THR A 415 10.97 30.66 -0.72
N ALA A 416 11.41 30.17 0.44
CA ALA A 416 10.59 30.10 1.64
C ALA A 416 10.15 31.50 2.12
N THR A 417 11.05 32.50 2.03
CA THR A 417 10.73 33.89 2.38
C THR A 417 9.72 34.49 1.40
N ALA A 418 9.90 34.28 0.10
CA ALA A 418 9.00 34.77 -0.94
C ALA A 418 7.60 34.16 -0.81
N LYS A 419 7.51 32.87 -0.48
CA LYS A 419 6.25 32.17 -0.17
C LYS A 419 5.61 32.63 1.14
N GLY A 420 6.41 33.22 2.03
CA GLY A 420 5.94 33.68 3.34
C GLY A 420 5.92 32.59 4.41
N ASP A 421 6.68 31.50 4.22
CA ASP A 421 6.77 30.39 5.19
C ASP A 421 7.25 30.88 6.56
N TYR A 422 8.13 31.88 6.58
CA TYR A 422 8.67 32.46 7.81
C TYR A 422 7.78 33.55 8.42
N ARG A 423 6.54 33.72 7.97
CA ARG A 423 5.62 34.67 8.63
C ARG A 423 5.01 33.99 9.85
N MET A 424 5.19 34.58 11.04
CA MET A 424 4.49 34.11 12.23
C MET A 424 2.98 34.33 12.11
N GLY A 425 2.26 33.30 11.67
CA GLY A 425 0.81 33.23 11.78
C GLY A 425 0.36 32.93 13.23
N PRO A 426 -0.84 33.36 13.63
CA PRO A 426 -1.41 32.99 14.92
C PRO A 426 -1.52 31.47 15.01
N VAL A 427 -0.93 30.88 16.05
CA VAL A 427 -1.05 29.45 16.32
C VAL A 427 -2.45 29.22 16.89
N PRO A 428 -3.29 28.37 16.29
CA PRO A 428 -4.59 28.04 16.86
C PRO A 428 -4.36 27.22 18.14
N PHE A 429 -4.36 27.88 19.29
CA PHE A 429 -4.42 27.23 20.59
C PHE A 429 -5.86 26.81 20.84
N GLY A 430 -6.15 25.51 20.89
CA GLY A 430 -7.48 25.10 21.34
C GLY A 430 -7.87 23.63 21.26
N ASN A 431 -7.34 22.82 20.35
CA ASN A 431 -7.74 21.40 20.24
C ASN A 431 -6.57 20.54 19.73
N SER A 432 -6.47 19.29 20.18
CA SER A 432 -5.46 18.33 19.75
C SER A 432 -5.51 18.04 18.24
N SER A 433 -6.67 18.20 17.59
CA SER A 433 -6.82 18.14 16.14
C SER A 433 -6.10 19.28 15.42
N ALA A 434 -6.13 20.51 15.98
CA ALA A 434 -5.47 21.68 15.39
C ALA A 434 -3.94 21.54 15.31
N HIS A 435 -3.33 20.76 16.21
CA HIS A 435 -1.90 20.44 16.14
C HIS A 435 -1.56 19.50 14.98
N ARG A 436 -2.43 18.53 14.69
CA ARG A 436 -2.21 17.56 13.59
C ARG A 436 -2.42 18.20 12.23
N ASP A 437 -3.46 19.01 12.10
CA ASP A 437 -3.71 19.79 10.87
C ASP A 437 -2.56 20.75 10.60
N ALA A 438 -1.95 21.31 11.65
CA ALA A 438 -0.75 22.13 11.52
C ALA A 438 0.46 21.34 11.01
N THR A 439 0.69 20.10 11.48
CA THR A 439 1.79 19.26 10.98
C THR A 439 1.59 18.85 9.53
N VAL A 440 0.39 18.40 9.14
CA VAL A 440 0.09 18.03 7.75
C VAL A 440 0.20 19.25 6.83
N SER A 441 -0.35 20.39 7.26
CA SER A 441 -0.21 21.67 6.55
C SER A 441 1.26 22.09 6.41
N ALA A 442 2.09 21.87 7.44
CA ALA A 442 3.52 22.14 7.39
C ALA A 442 4.26 21.23 6.39
N LEU A 443 3.89 19.95 6.32
CA LEU A 443 4.45 19.01 5.34
C LEU A 443 4.08 19.39 3.90
N LEU A 444 2.80 19.68 3.64
CA LEU A 444 2.34 20.15 2.33
C LEU A 444 2.98 21.48 1.96
N SER A 445 3.10 22.39 2.92
CA SER A 445 3.79 23.67 2.74
C SER A 445 5.26 23.46 2.40
N SER A 446 5.97 22.57 3.09
CA SER A 446 7.35 22.19 2.78
C SER A 446 7.49 21.61 1.36
N ALA A 447 6.59 20.71 0.97
CA ALA A 447 6.58 20.14 -0.37
C ALA A 447 6.39 21.20 -1.46
N LEU A 448 5.45 22.15 -1.26
CA LEU A 448 5.24 23.27 -2.17
C LEU A 448 6.47 24.20 -2.25
N THR A 449 7.12 24.46 -1.12
CA THR A 449 8.39 25.24 -1.09
C THR A 449 9.46 24.51 -1.88
N TRP A 450 9.53 23.18 -1.77
CA TRP A 450 10.48 22.36 -2.50
C TRP A 450 10.25 22.39 -4.02
N VAL A 451 8.99 22.34 -4.47
CA VAL A 451 8.63 22.46 -5.91
C VAL A 451 9.14 23.78 -6.51
N LEU A 452 9.14 24.86 -5.74
CA LEU A 452 9.66 26.17 -6.19
C LEU A 452 11.18 26.28 -6.02
N PHE A 453 11.72 25.65 -4.98
CA PHE A 453 13.15 25.63 -4.66
C PHE A 453 13.95 24.87 -5.71
N LEU A 454 13.47 23.70 -6.15
CA LEU A 454 14.18 22.83 -7.08
C LEU A 454 14.58 23.58 -8.37
N PRO A 455 13.67 24.19 -9.16
CA PRO A 455 14.05 24.91 -10.37
C PRO A 455 14.92 26.13 -10.07
N THR A 456 14.68 26.83 -8.96
CA THR A 456 15.48 28.00 -8.55
C THR A 456 16.93 27.61 -8.27
N SER A 457 17.14 26.50 -7.55
CA SER A 457 18.45 25.95 -7.24
C SER A 457 19.19 25.48 -8.50
N LEU A 458 18.47 24.84 -9.44
CA LEU A 458 19.03 24.41 -10.72
C LEU A 458 19.42 25.59 -11.62
N VAL A 459 18.65 26.67 -11.65
CA VAL A 459 18.98 27.89 -12.41
C VAL A 459 20.20 28.58 -11.81
N LEU A 460 20.23 28.80 -10.50
CA LEU A 460 21.39 29.38 -9.81
C LEU A 460 22.64 28.54 -10.05
N TYR A 461 22.49 27.22 -9.98
CA TYR A 461 23.54 26.29 -10.27
C TYR A 461 24.07 26.44 -11.71
N ALA A 462 23.17 26.44 -12.70
CA ALA A 462 23.52 26.61 -14.10
C ALA A 462 24.28 27.92 -14.34
N VAL A 463 23.83 29.02 -13.72
CA VAL A 463 24.52 30.33 -13.81
C VAL A 463 25.94 30.23 -13.26
N LEU A 464 26.14 29.64 -12.09
CA LEU A 464 27.48 29.49 -11.50
C LEU A 464 28.40 28.58 -12.33
N ALA A 465 27.84 27.50 -12.88
CA ALA A 465 28.56 26.61 -13.79
C ALA A 465 28.97 27.34 -15.07
N THR A 466 28.09 28.14 -15.69
CA THR A 466 28.40 28.92 -16.90
C THR A 466 29.48 29.99 -16.68
N HIS A 467 29.61 30.51 -15.45
CA HIS A 467 30.66 31.44 -15.08
C HIS A 467 31.95 30.77 -14.56
N HIS A 468 32.02 29.43 -14.60
CA HIS A 468 33.14 28.65 -14.07
C HIS A 468 33.44 28.91 -12.58
N TRP A 469 32.46 29.37 -11.81
CA TRP A 469 32.59 29.56 -10.37
C TRP A 469 32.40 28.26 -9.59
N LEU A 470 31.99 27.20 -10.29
CA LEU A 470 31.67 25.93 -9.68
C LEU A 470 31.98 24.78 -10.63
N ASP A 471 32.61 23.73 -10.10
CA ASP A 471 32.94 22.51 -10.83
C ASP A 471 31.69 21.67 -11.13
N VAL A 472 31.48 21.36 -12.42
CA VAL A 472 30.35 20.55 -12.90
C VAL A 472 30.59 19.05 -12.78
N GLY A 473 31.81 18.62 -12.43
CA GLY A 473 32.16 17.21 -12.23
C GLY A 473 31.17 16.41 -11.35
N PRO A 474 30.70 16.93 -10.21
CA PRO A 474 29.71 16.26 -9.35
C PRO A 474 28.31 16.07 -9.97
N PHE A 475 28.06 16.63 -11.15
CA PHE A 475 26.77 16.60 -11.87
C PHE A 475 26.84 15.75 -13.13
N ALA A 476 28.02 15.31 -13.53
CA ALA A 476 28.15 14.34 -14.58
C ALA A 476 27.34 13.09 -14.18
N ALA A 477 26.56 12.56 -15.13
CA ALA A 477 25.86 11.30 -14.93
C ALA A 477 26.85 10.24 -14.47
N SER A 478 26.46 9.43 -13.47
CA SER A 478 27.25 8.26 -13.09
C SER A 478 27.45 7.40 -14.33
N SER A 479 28.61 6.76 -14.44
CA SER A 479 28.82 5.73 -15.47
C SER A 479 27.88 4.54 -15.28
N ASP A 480 27.29 4.40 -14.09
CA ASP A 480 26.25 3.43 -13.79
C ASP A 480 24.86 4.03 -14.11
N PRO A 481 24.09 3.45 -15.06
CA PRO A 481 22.76 3.93 -15.40
C PRO A 481 21.73 3.79 -14.27
N TYR A 482 22.05 3.05 -13.20
CA TYR A 482 21.18 2.88 -12.02
C TYR A 482 21.53 3.83 -10.87
N GLU A 483 22.63 4.56 -10.95
CA GLU A 483 22.99 5.53 -9.93
C GLU A 483 22.48 6.93 -10.28
N LEU A 484 21.75 7.53 -9.34
CA LEU A 484 21.38 8.94 -9.44
C LEU A 484 22.65 9.82 -9.35
N PRO A 485 22.70 10.95 -10.06
CA PRO A 485 23.74 11.95 -9.83
C PRO A 485 23.77 12.35 -8.35
N ALA A 486 24.96 12.46 -7.75
CA ALA A 486 25.12 12.74 -6.32
C ALA A 486 24.33 13.98 -5.86
N GLN A 487 24.19 14.96 -6.74
CA GLN A 487 23.38 16.15 -6.55
C GLN A 487 21.89 15.89 -6.43
N VAL A 488 21.35 14.99 -7.25
CA VAL A 488 19.93 14.60 -7.20
C VAL A 488 19.65 13.89 -5.89
N GLU A 489 20.53 12.99 -5.46
CA GLU A 489 20.44 12.32 -4.16
C GLU A 489 20.38 13.34 -3.01
N VAL A 490 21.26 14.33 -3.03
CA VAL A 490 21.33 15.36 -1.99
C VAL A 490 20.11 16.30 -2.01
N LEU A 491 19.55 16.61 -3.19
CA LEU A 491 18.31 17.37 -3.31
C LEU A 491 17.10 16.61 -2.75
N PHE A 492 17.02 15.30 -2.96
CA PHE A 492 16.01 14.45 -2.35
C PHE A 492 16.21 14.31 -0.84
N ALA A 493 17.43 14.10 -0.37
CA ALA A 493 17.73 14.06 1.05
C ALA A 493 17.35 15.39 1.74
N ALA A 494 17.60 16.53 1.08
CA ALA A 494 17.22 17.84 1.59
C ALA A 494 15.69 18.00 1.71
N LEU A 495 14.91 17.48 0.75
CA LEU A 495 13.45 17.47 0.82
C LEU A 495 12.96 16.77 2.09
N TRP A 496 13.45 15.55 2.32
CA TRP A 496 13.03 14.71 3.43
C TRP A 496 13.43 15.33 4.77
N SER A 497 14.70 15.75 4.89
CA SER A 497 15.22 16.34 6.12
C SER A 497 14.49 17.62 6.50
N VAL A 498 14.30 18.56 5.56
CA VAL A 498 13.63 19.83 5.87
C VAL A 498 12.14 19.62 6.14
N SER A 499 11.48 18.69 5.44
CA SER A 499 10.08 18.36 5.70
C SER A 499 9.89 17.73 7.08
N ALA A 500 10.79 16.82 7.48
CA ALA A 500 10.79 16.24 8.82
C ALA A 500 11.04 17.31 9.90
N TRP A 501 12.04 18.17 9.71
CA TRP A 501 12.32 19.29 10.61
C TRP A 501 11.10 20.21 10.78
N ARG A 502 10.47 20.65 9.68
CA ARG A 502 9.29 21.53 9.73
C ARG A 502 8.10 20.85 10.41
N GLY A 503 7.90 19.55 10.20
CA GLY A 503 6.89 18.77 10.91
C GLY A 503 7.12 18.75 12.42
N ILE A 504 8.37 18.51 12.85
CA ILE A 504 8.77 18.52 14.27
C ILE A 504 8.61 19.93 14.86
N TYR A 505 9.13 20.95 14.18
CA TYR A 505 9.07 22.33 14.65
C TYR A 505 7.63 22.80 14.83
N THR A 506 6.74 22.54 13.88
CA THR A 506 5.32 22.92 14.00
C THR A 506 4.60 22.19 15.12
N GLY A 507 4.96 20.94 15.41
CA GLY A 507 4.47 20.22 16.58
C GLY A 507 4.98 20.77 17.91
N LEU A 508 6.23 21.24 17.96
CA LEU A 508 6.87 21.79 19.16
C LEU A 508 6.58 23.27 19.42
N ARG A 509 6.25 24.04 18.38
CA ARG A 509 6.01 25.49 18.43
C ARG A 509 5.04 25.96 19.52
N PRO A 510 3.96 25.24 19.90
CA PRO A 510 3.10 25.63 21.00
C PRO A 510 3.77 25.60 22.38
N TYR A 511 4.91 24.92 22.51
CA TYR A 511 5.64 24.72 23.76
C TYR A 511 6.91 25.58 23.87
N ILE A 512 7.28 26.29 22.79
CA ILE A 512 8.42 27.21 22.69
C ILE A 512 7.87 28.63 22.83
#